data_AF-A0A2G4IVR0-F1
#
_entry.id   AF-A0A2G4IVR0-F1
#
_cell.length_a   1.000
_cell.length_b   1.000
_cell.length_c   1.000
_cell.angle_alpha   90.00
_cell.angle_beta   90.00
_cell.angle_gamma   90.00
#
_symmetry.space_group_name_H-M   'P 1'
#
loop_
_entity.id
_entity.type
_entity.pdbx_description
1 polymer ?
#
loop_
_entity_poly.entity_id
_entity_poly.type
_entity_poly.pdbx_seq_one_letter_code
_entity_poly.pdbx_strand_id
1 'polypeptide(L)'
;MPHPTPGVIRSQTSGPRLPRVVLDLEKLRHINCGLGRFCKHLAEGILTAAPLSIQPVFFMPAATVRYLKEGSVEQIEVSPWRKEMFSQLIRPLLRPFQRDQRYDLWHTTNQMSKYLPLDARVPVVLTIHDLNFLH
;
A
#
# COMPACT_ATOMS: atom_id res chain seq x y z
N MET A 1 16.64 22.83 48.41
CA MET A 1 16.21 23.45 47.13
C MET A 1 16.88 22.69 45.99
N PRO A 2 16.14 21.93 45.16
CA PRO A 2 16.72 21.32 43.96
C PRO A 2 16.56 22.23 42.74
N HIS A 3 17.64 22.39 41.97
CA HIS A 3 17.72 23.12 40.71
C HIS A 3 16.96 22.41 39.57
N PRO A 4 16.52 23.13 38.52
CA PRO A 4 15.86 22.54 37.36
C PRO A 4 16.87 21.97 36.35
N THR A 5 16.58 20.74 35.90
CA THR A 5 16.68 20.12 34.56
C THR A 5 17.85 20.46 33.60
N PRO A 6 18.19 19.51 32.70
CA PRO A 6 17.58 19.61 31.36
C PRO A 6 16.94 18.29 30.93
N GLY A 7 15.64 18.36 30.65
CA GLY A 7 14.94 17.32 29.91
C GLY A 7 15.49 17.30 28.49
N VAL A 8 15.93 16.13 28.06
CA VAL A 8 16.25 15.88 26.66
C VAL A 8 14.92 15.89 25.90
N ILE A 9 14.51 17.05 25.41
CA ILE A 9 13.51 17.14 24.34
C ILE A 9 14.24 16.63 23.10
N ARG A 10 14.05 15.34 22.78
CA ARG A 10 14.43 14.82 21.46
C ARG A 10 13.55 15.55 20.45
N SER A 11 14.10 16.56 19.78
CA SER A 11 13.45 17.17 18.62
C SER A 11 13.26 16.07 17.59
N GLN A 12 12.01 15.70 17.31
CA GLN A 12 11.71 14.93 16.11
C GLN A 12 12.09 15.80 14.92
N THR A 13 13.07 15.32 14.15
CA THR A 13 13.55 15.96 12.94
C THR A 13 12.43 16.03 11.92
N SER A 14 11.90 17.23 11.68
CA SER A 14 10.91 17.54 10.67
C SER A 14 11.54 17.53 9.27
N GLY A 15 11.95 16.36 8.79
CA GLY A 15 12.16 16.12 7.36
C GLY A 15 10.82 15.84 6.68
N PRO A 16 10.68 16.07 5.37
CA PRO A 16 9.48 15.63 4.65
C PRO A 16 9.39 14.10 4.74
N ARG A 17 8.27 13.59 5.27
CA ARG A 17 8.01 12.15 5.25
C ARG A 17 7.87 11.69 3.80
N LEU A 18 8.43 10.52 3.49
CA LEU A 18 8.21 9.93 2.17
C LEU A 18 6.71 9.61 1.99
N PRO A 19 6.12 9.86 0.80
CA PRO A 19 4.75 9.48 0.51
C PRO A 19 4.57 7.97 0.67
N ARG A 20 3.53 7.56 1.39
CA ARG A 20 3.16 6.15 1.60
C ARG A 20 2.29 5.69 0.45
N VAL A 21 2.86 4.89 -0.43
CA VAL A 21 2.19 4.43 -1.66
C VAL A 21 1.83 2.96 -1.51
N VAL A 22 0.53 2.66 -1.53
CA VAL A 22 0.07 1.27 -1.55
C VAL A 22 0.20 0.72 -2.97
N LEU A 23 0.79 -0.47 -3.10
CA LEU A 23 0.93 -1.18 -4.35
C LEU A 23 0.10 -2.47 -4.26
N ASP A 24 -0.94 -2.57 -5.08
CA ASP A 24 -1.77 -3.77 -5.20
C ASP A 24 -0.99 -4.85 -5.95
N LEU A 25 -0.59 -5.89 -5.21
CA LEU A 25 0.13 -7.05 -5.70
C LEU A 25 -0.67 -8.34 -5.44
N GLU A 26 -2.00 -8.25 -5.34
CA GLU A 26 -2.88 -9.40 -5.09
C GLU A 26 -2.59 -10.57 -6.04
N LYS A 27 -2.28 -10.24 -7.30
CA LYS A 27 -2.04 -11.21 -8.38
C LYS A 27 -0.74 -12.00 -8.24
N LEU A 28 0.12 -11.69 -7.25
CA LEU A 28 1.22 -12.56 -6.85
C LEU A 28 0.75 -13.96 -6.43
N ARG A 29 -0.53 -14.12 -6.00
CA ARG A 29 -1.12 -15.45 -5.76
C ARG A 29 -1.13 -16.35 -6.99
N HIS A 30 -1.02 -15.76 -8.19
CA HIS A 30 -0.98 -16.43 -9.49
C HIS A 30 0.34 -16.16 -10.20
N ILE A 31 1.47 -16.46 -9.54
CA ILE A 31 2.82 -16.16 -10.04
C ILE A 31 3.14 -16.71 -11.44
N ASN A 32 2.46 -17.79 -11.86
CA ASN A 32 2.69 -18.44 -13.15
C ASN A 32 2.01 -17.76 -14.34
N CYS A 33 1.21 -16.70 -14.13
CA CYS A 33 0.61 -15.93 -15.22
C CYS A 33 1.37 -14.63 -15.51
N GLY A 34 1.11 -14.02 -16.67
CA GLY A 34 1.75 -12.77 -17.09
C GLY A 34 1.56 -11.64 -16.07
N LEU A 35 0.35 -11.49 -15.53
CA LEU A 35 0.05 -10.46 -14.53
C LEU A 35 0.76 -10.70 -13.19
N GLY A 36 0.86 -11.96 -12.74
CA GLY A 36 1.61 -12.31 -11.53
C GLY A 36 3.10 -12.01 -11.67
N ARG A 37 3.69 -12.33 -12.83
CA ARG A 37 5.09 -11.98 -13.15
C ARG A 37 5.30 -10.48 -13.23
N PHE A 38 4.37 -9.75 -13.83
CA PHE A 38 4.38 -8.28 -13.84
C PHE A 38 4.42 -7.72 -12.41
N CYS A 39 3.52 -8.16 -11.52
CA CYS A 39 3.50 -7.73 -10.13
C CYS A 39 4.83 -8.01 -9.41
N LYS A 40 5.45 -9.17 -9.65
CA LYS A 40 6.75 -9.51 -9.07
C LYS A 40 7.84 -8.52 -9.53
N HIS A 41 7.95 -8.30 -10.84
CA HIS A 41 8.99 -7.42 -11.37
C HIS A 41 8.74 -5.94 -11.05
N LEU A 42 7.48 -5.52 -10.99
CA LEU A 42 7.11 -4.18 -10.50
C LEU A 42 7.59 -4.01 -9.05
N ALA A 43 7.28 -4.96 -8.17
CA ALA A 43 7.70 -4.90 -6.77
C ALA A 43 9.23 -4.85 -6.63
N GLU A 44 9.96 -5.70 -7.36
CA GLU A 44 11.43 -5.71 -7.39
C GLU A 44 12.01 -4.38 -7.91
N GLY A 45 11.44 -3.84 -9.00
CA GLY A 45 11.84 -2.56 -9.58
C GLY A 45 11.58 -1.39 -8.63
N ILE A 46 10.42 -1.38 -7.97
CA ILE A 46 10.11 -0.43 -6.91
C ILE A 46 11.12 -0.57 -5.77
N LEU A 47 11.43 -1.75 -5.24
CA LEU A 47 12.41 -1.85 -4.15
C LEU A 47 13.81 -1.39 -4.54
N THR A 48 14.16 -1.54 -5.83
CA THR A 48 15.44 -1.09 -6.35
C THR A 48 15.48 0.43 -6.55
N ALA A 49 14.37 1.06 -6.95
CA ALA A 49 14.30 2.49 -7.32
C ALA A 49 13.69 3.40 -6.24
N ALA A 50 12.75 2.88 -5.44
CA ALA A 50 11.97 3.59 -4.43
C ALA A 50 12.68 4.03 -3.16
N PRO A 51 13.86 3.49 -2.75
CA PRO A 51 14.61 4.03 -1.61
C PRO A 51 14.88 5.55 -1.71
N LEU A 52 14.62 6.16 -2.87
CA LEU A 52 14.90 7.56 -3.18
C LEU A 52 13.67 8.49 -3.21
N SER A 53 12.41 8.00 -3.17
CA SER A 53 11.25 8.91 -3.38
C SER A 53 9.91 8.53 -2.75
N ILE A 54 9.67 7.27 -2.39
CA ILE A 54 8.40 6.83 -1.78
C ILE A 54 8.66 5.81 -0.67
N GLN A 55 7.69 5.67 0.25
CA GLN A 55 7.61 4.56 1.18
C GLN A 55 6.61 3.54 0.62
N PRO A 56 7.07 2.46 -0.05
CA PRO A 56 6.16 1.46 -0.61
C PRO A 56 5.48 0.67 0.50
N VAL A 57 4.16 0.45 0.34
CA VAL A 57 3.34 -0.42 1.18
C VAL A 57 2.76 -1.50 0.27
N PHE A 58 3.12 -2.75 0.48
CA PHE A 58 2.69 -3.82 -0.41
C PHE A 58 1.39 -4.45 0.06
N PHE A 59 0.36 -4.36 -0.77
CA PHE A 59 -0.88 -5.08 -0.58
C PHE A 59 -0.79 -6.44 -1.28
N MET A 60 -0.48 -7.50 -0.53
CA MET A 60 -0.25 -8.83 -1.11
C MET A 60 -0.74 -9.96 -0.17
N PRO A 61 -0.99 -11.18 -0.69
CA PRO A 61 -1.28 -12.33 0.14
C PRO A 61 -0.05 -12.72 0.98
N ALA A 62 -0.22 -13.00 2.28
CA ALA A 62 0.88 -13.30 3.20
C ALA A 62 1.79 -14.45 2.72
N ALA A 63 1.23 -15.46 2.06
CA ALA A 63 2.00 -16.58 1.51
C ALA A 63 2.98 -16.17 0.39
N THR A 64 2.78 -15.01 -0.25
CA THR A 64 3.56 -14.58 -1.42
C THR A 64 4.82 -13.78 -1.09
N VAL A 65 5.04 -13.48 0.20
CA VAL A 65 6.23 -12.75 0.68
C VAL A 65 7.54 -13.42 0.23
N ARG A 66 7.56 -14.76 0.17
CA ARG A 66 8.69 -15.56 -0.33
C ARG A 66 9.14 -15.22 -1.77
N TYR A 67 8.29 -14.57 -2.56
CA TYR A 67 8.61 -14.20 -3.94
C TYR A 67 9.37 -12.88 -4.04
N LEU A 68 9.45 -12.12 -2.95
CA LEU A 68 10.22 -10.88 -2.86
C LEU A 68 11.51 -11.15 -2.09
N LYS A 69 12.58 -10.46 -2.49
CA LYS A 69 13.85 -10.48 -1.74
C LYS A 69 13.61 -9.82 -0.37
N GLU A 70 14.23 -10.38 0.67
CA GLU A 70 14.07 -9.92 2.05
C GLU A 70 14.35 -8.42 2.18
N GLY A 71 13.34 -7.70 2.69
CA GLY A 71 13.38 -6.27 2.94
C GLY A 71 12.16 -5.88 3.77
N SER A 72 12.36 -5.03 4.77
CA SER A 72 11.37 -4.58 5.74
C SER A 72 10.34 -3.62 5.13
N VAL A 73 9.57 -4.10 4.16
CA VAL A 73 8.50 -3.31 3.52
C VAL A 73 7.23 -3.51 4.33
N GLU A 74 6.51 -2.43 4.58
CA GLU A 74 5.21 -2.51 5.21
C GLU A 74 4.26 -3.33 4.33
N GLN A 75 3.60 -4.34 4.91
CA GLN A 75 2.71 -5.24 4.19
C GLN A 75 1.29 -5.11 4.72
N ILE A 76 0.33 -5.01 3.81
CA ILE A 76 -1.09 -5.14 4.10
C ILE A 76 -1.54 -6.49 3.59
N GLU A 77 -1.97 -7.36 4.51
CA GLU A 77 -2.50 -8.66 4.15
C GLU A 77 -3.82 -8.54 3.39
N VAL A 78 -3.90 -9.26 2.27
CA VAL A 78 -5.14 -9.44 1.51
C VAL A 78 -6.12 -10.27 2.35
N SER A 79 -7.13 -9.59 2.90
CA SER A 79 -8.21 -10.23 3.63
C SER A 79 -9.53 -10.15 2.82
N PRO A 80 -10.36 -11.21 2.78
CA PRO A 80 -11.66 -11.20 2.11
C PRO A 80 -12.59 -10.06 2.58
N TRP A 81 -12.42 -9.61 3.82
CA TRP A 81 -13.18 -8.50 4.44
C TRP A 81 -12.85 -7.13 3.86
N ARG A 82 -11.70 -6.96 3.18
CA ARG A 82 -11.33 -5.70 2.49
C ARG A 82 -11.85 -5.63 1.05
N LYS A 83 -12.57 -6.66 0.57
CA LYS A 83 -13.23 -6.58 -0.73
C LYS A 83 -14.23 -5.43 -0.72
N GLU A 84 -14.29 -4.69 -1.81
CA GLU A 84 -15.06 -3.45 -1.96
C GLU A 84 -16.49 -3.58 -1.42
N MET A 85 -17.17 -4.68 -1.73
CA MET A 85 -18.53 -4.99 -1.29
C MET A 85 -18.70 -5.02 0.25
N PHE A 86 -17.74 -5.58 0.98
CA PHE A 86 -17.77 -5.55 2.45
C PHE A 86 -17.31 -4.20 2.98
N SER A 87 -16.32 -3.59 2.32
CA SER A 87 -15.81 -2.28 2.69
C SER A 87 -16.90 -1.20 2.62
N GLN A 88 -17.76 -1.22 1.60
CA GLN A 88 -18.82 -0.23 1.41
C GLN A 88 -19.83 -0.23 2.57
N LEU A 89 -20.10 -1.40 3.13
CA LEU A 89 -21.06 -1.54 4.23
C LEU A 89 -20.51 -1.01 5.57
N ILE A 90 -19.20 -1.16 5.81
CA ILE A 90 -18.54 -0.74 7.06
C ILE A 90 -17.89 0.67 6.98
N ARG A 91 -17.66 1.19 5.77
CA ARG A 91 -17.11 2.54 5.50
C ARG A 91 -17.79 3.65 6.33
N PRO A 92 -19.14 3.79 6.37
CA PRO A 92 -19.77 4.86 7.13
C PRO A 92 -19.55 4.74 8.65
N LEU A 93 -19.45 3.51 9.17
CA LEU A 93 -19.28 3.24 10.61
C LEU A 93 -17.85 3.45 11.10
N LEU A 94 -16.86 3.13 10.25
CA LEU A 94 -15.43 3.22 10.60
C LEU A 94 -14.82 4.59 10.31
N ARG A 95 -15.46 5.45 9.52
CA ARG A 95 -15.02 6.82 9.18
C ARG A 95 -14.54 7.66 10.39
N PRO A 96 -15.20 7.65 11.57
CA PRO A 96 -14.76 8.43 12.73
C PRO A 96 -13.45 7.91 13.36
N PHE A 97 -13.19 6.60 13.21
CA PHE A 97 -12.09 5.87 13.82
C PHE A 97 -10.90 5.67 12.86
N GLN A 98 -11.05 5.95 11.56
CA GLN A 98 -10.03 5.77 10.52
C GLN A 98 -8.95 6.87 10.48
N ARG A 99 -8.67 7.54 11.61
CA ARG A 99 -7.83 8.75 11.62
C ARG A 99 -6.34 8.52 11.35
N ASP A 100 -5.81 7.30 11.50
CA ASP A 100 -4.36 7.12 11.63
C ASP A 100 -3.64 6.35 10.50
N GLN A 101 -4.34 5.79 9.51
CA GLN A 101 -3.71 5.14 8.33
C GLN A 101 -3.96 5.94 7.05
N ARG A 102 -3.35 7.13 6.95
CA ARG A 102 -3.36 7.90 5.70
C ARG A 102 -2.27 7.37 4.75
N TYR A 103 -2.70 6.62 3.75
CA TYR A 103 -1.92 6.40 2.53
C TYR A 103 -2.03 7.64 1.63
N ASP A 104 -0.97 7.96 0.91
CA ASP A 104 -0.94 9.13 0.02
C ASP A 104 -1.34 8.78 -1.41
N LEU A 105 -1.22 7.50 -1.79
CA LEU A 105 -1.58 6.99 -3.11
C LEU A 105 -1.92 5.50 -3.02
N TRP A 106 -2.89 5.06 -3.80
CA TRP A 106 -3.20 3.64 -4.01
C TRP A 106 -3.01 3.27 -5.48
N HIS A 107 -2.07 2.38 -5.76
CA HIS A 107 -1.82 1.87 -7.11
C HIS A 107 -2.46 0.51 -7.29
N THR A 108 -3.44 0.42 -8.18
CA THR A 108 -4.05 -0.84 -8.62
C THR A 108 -3.36 -1.33 -9.88
N THR A 109 -2.87 -2.58 -9.84
CA THR A 109 -2.22 -3.25 -10.98
C THR A 109 -3.18 -4.05 -11.82
N ASN A 110 -4.48 -4.03 -11.50
CA ASN A 110 -5.49 -4.83 -12.18
C ASN A 110 -6.80 -4.07 -12.26
N GLN A 111 -7.33 -3.91 -13.47
CA GLN A 111 -8.63 -3.28 -13.75
C GLN A 111 -9.78 -3.92 -12.97
N MET A 112 -9.69 -5.24 -12.73
CA MET A 112 -10.68 -6.00 -11.98
C MET A 112 -10.38 -6.07 -10.47
N SER A 113 -9.47 -5.24 -9.95
CA SER A 113 -9.16 -5.24 -8.53
C SER A 113 -10.41 -4.85 -7.73
N LYS A 114 -10.77 -5.70 -6.78
CA LYS A 114 -11.89 -5.47 -5.86
C LYS A 114 -11.44 -4.76 -4.59
N TYR A 115 -10.23 -4.21 -4.58
CA TYR A 115 -9.61 -3.62 -3.41
C TYR A 115 -9.32 -2.14 -3.70
N LEU A 116 -10.15 -1.28 -3.12
CA LEU A 116 -9.97 0.17 -3.15
C LEU A 116 -9.62 0.68 -1.75
N PRO A 117 -8.98 1.86 -1.65
CA PRO A 117 -8.74 2.46 -0.35
C PRO A 117 -10.06 2.69 0.38
N LEU A 118 -10.08 2.37 1.68
CA LEU A 118 -11.25 2.62 2.52
C LEU A 118 -11.54 4.11 2.67
N ASP A 119 -10.49 4.94 2.66
CA ASP A 119 -10.57 6.39 2.62
C ASP A 119 -10.65 6.85 1.16
N ALA A 120 -11.81 7.39 0.78
CA ALA A 120 -12.08 7.90 -0.57
C ALA A 120 -11.24 9.13 -0.95
N ARG A 121 -10.52 9.74 -0.01
CA ARG A 121 -9.60 10.87 -0.29
C ARG A 121 -8.26 10.40 -0.84
N VAL A 122 -7.93 9.11 -0.73
CA VAL A 122 -6.68 8.56 -1.24
C VAL A 122 -6.78 8.49 -2.77
N PRO A 123 -5.93 9.21 -3.52
CA PRO A 123 -5.95 9.13 -4.98
C PRO A 123 -5.56 7.73 -5.45
N VAL A 124 -6.15 7.32 -6.58
CA VAL A 124 -5.96 5.96 -7.14
C VAL A 124 -5.30 6.06 -8.52
N VAL A 125 -4.22 5.31 -8.71
CA VAL A 125 -3.57 5.07 -10.02
C VAL A 125 -3.93 3.68 -10.46
N LEU A 126 -4.43 3.52 -11.69
CA LEU A 126 -4.79 2.23 -12.27
C LEU A 126 -3.86 1.90 -13.44
N THR A 127 -3.18 0.76 -13.38
CA THR A 127 -2.49 0.19 -14.53
C THR A 127 -3.45 -0.64 -15.37
N ILE A 128 -3.54 -0.26 -16.63
CA ILE A 128 -4.31 -0.94 -17.66
C ILE A 128 -3.35 -1.83 -18.45
N HIS A 129 -3.60 -3.14 -18.43
CA HIS A 129 -2.77 -4.14 -19.13
C HIS A 129 -3.33 -4.56 -20.49
N ASP A 130 -4.62 -4.32 -20.72
CA ASP A 130 -5.31 -4.72 -21.95
C ASP A 130 -5.84 -3.47 -22.67
N LEU A 131 -5.79 -3.48 -24.00
CA LEU A 131 -6.28 -2.42 -24.87
C LEU A 131 -7.77 -2.58 -25.23
N ASN A 132 -8.47 -3.56 -24.65
CA ASN A 132 -9.91 -3.77 -24.87
C ASN A 132 -10.84 -2.69 -24.27
N PHE A 133 -10.43 -1.41 -24.30
CA PHE A 133 -11.25 -0.24 -23.95
C PHE A 133 -12.17 0.23 -25.10
N LEU A 134 -12.44 -0.61 -26.10
CA LEU A 134 -13.38 -0.31 -27.19
C LEU A 134 -14.35 -1.47 -27.37
N HIS A 135 -15.46 -1.44 -26.63
CA HIS A 135 -16.70 -2.08 -27.08
C HIS A 135 -17.92 -1.30 -26.60
#